data_AF-M5JJC1-F1
#
_entry.id   AF-M5JJC1-F1
#
_cell.length_a   1.000
_cell.length_b   1.000
_cell.length_c   1.000
_cell.angle_alpha   90.00
_cell.angle_beta   90.00
_cell.angle_gamma   90.00
#
_symmetry.space_group_name_H-M   'P 1'
#
loop_
_entity.id
_entity.type
_entity.pdbx_description
1 polymer ?
#
loop_
_entity_poly.entity_id
_entity_poly.type
_entity_poly.pdbx_seq_one_letter_code
_entity_poly.pdbx_strand_id
1 'polypeptide(L)' 'MVLETTRFDVLDHLKTPEERVAYLEAAFEDGDPSLIAHALGDVARSIGMTTVAKEAGITR' A
#
# COMPACT_ATOMS: atom_id res chain seq x y z
N MET A 1 24.05 17.66 -17.46
CA MET A 1 24.03 17.12 -16.10
C MET A 1 23.20 15.84 -16.16
N VAL A 2 23.76 14.68 -15.81
CA VAL A 2 23.02 13.42 -15.81
C VAL A 2 22.30 13.27 -14.47
N LEU A 3 21.00 12.94 -14.51
CA LEU A 3 20.19 12.73 -13.32
C LEU A 3 20.27 11.24 -12.94
N GLU A 4 20.72 10.93 -11.72
CA GLU A 4 20.68 9.56 -11.21
C GLU A 4 19.30 9.29 -10.61
N THR A 5 18.65 8.21 -11.03
CA THR A 5 17.34 7.79 -10.54
C THR A 5 17.44 6.45 -9.81
N THR A 6 16.54 6.24 -8.85
CA THR A 6 16.37 4.97 -8.16
C THR A 6 15.05 4.34 -8.55
N ARG A 7 14.95 3.01 -8.38
CA ARG A 7 13.68 2.32 -8.55
C ARG A 7 12.73 2.74 -7.43
N PHE A 8 11.54 3.19 -7.79
CA PHE A 8 10.49 3.50 -6.85
C PHE A 8 9.78 2.23 -6.38
N ASP A 9 9.61 2.10 -5.07
CA ASP A 9 8.73 1.11 -4.44
C ASP A 9 7.88 1.82 -3.39
N VAL A 10 6.55 1.69 -3.50
CA VAL A 10 5.62 2.32 -2.56
C VAL A 10 5.80 1.81 -1.13
N LEU A 11 6.30 0.58 -0.96
CA LEU A 11 6.54 -0.01 0.35
C LEU A 11 7.63 0.73 1.15
N ASP A 12 8.50 1.49 0.47
CA ASP A 12 9.49 2.35 1.12
C ASP A 12 8.85 3.56 1.82
N HIS A 13 7.60 3.87 1.51
CA HIS A 13 6.86 5.02 2.03
C HIS A 13 5.66 4.65 2.92
N LEU A 14 5.25 3.38 2.99
CA LEU A 14 4.09 2.93 3.80
C LEU A 14 4.51 2.40 5.18
N LYS A 15 5.23 3.21 5.97
CA LYS A 15 5.82 2.75 7.24
C LYS A 15 4.89 2.96 8.44
N THR A 16 4.10 4.03 8.40
CA THR A 16 3.18 4.43 9.48
C THR A 16 1.72 4.17 9.12
N PRO A 17 0.84 4.03 10.11
CA PRO A 17 -0.61 3.98 9.88
C PRO A 17 -1.13 5.20 9.09
N GLU A 18 -0.63 6.39 9.40
CA GLU A 18 -1.08 7.65 8.79
C GLU A 18 -0.73 7.71 7.29
N GLU A 19 0.48 7.27 6.92
CA GLU A 19 0.89 7.18 5.51
C GLU A 19 0.01 6.21 4.71
N ARG A 20 -0.38 5.08 5.33
CA ARG A 20 -1.26 4.09 4.69
C ARG A 20 -2.67 4.62 4.49
N VAL A 21 -3.19 5.37 5.46
CA VAL A 21 -4.51 6.02 5.35
C VAL A 21 -4.48 7.05 4.23
N ALA A 22 -3.51 7.97 4.23
CA ALA A 22 -3.39 8.99 3.19
C ALA A 22 -3.24 8.38 1.78
N TYR A 23 -2.50 7.27 1.67
CA TYR A 23 -2.37 6.54 0.41
C TYR A 23 -3.68 5.91 -0.07
N LEU A 24 -4.45 5.30 0.84
CA LEU A 24 -5.77 4.76 0.49
C LEU A 24 -6.76 5.86 0.14
N GLU A 25 -6.79 6.97 0.89
CA GLU A 25 -7.63 8.13 0.59
C GLU A 25 -7.37 8.65 -0.82
N ALA A 26 -6.10 8.84 -1.20
CA ALA A 26 -5.73 9.25 -2.55
C ALA A 26 -6.20 8.24 -3.63
N ALA A 27 -6.11 6.94 -3.36
CA ALA A 27 -6.61 5.92 -4.29
C ALA A 27 -8.15 5.93 -4.41
N PHE A 28 -8.86 6.19 -3.31
CA PHE A 28 -10.33 6.31 -3.32
C PHE A 28 -10.81 7.60 -4.00
N GLU A 29 -10.06 8.69 -3.90
CA GLU A 29 -10.37 9.96 -4.59
C GLU A 29 -10.26 9.86 -6.11
N ASP A 30 -9.28 9.10 -6.62
CA ASP A 30 -9.15 8.82 -8.06
C ASP A 30 -10.33 7.98 -8.59
N GLY A 31 -10.87 7.10 -7.75
CA GLY A 31 -12.09 6.33 -8.02
C GLY A 31 -11.92 5.15 -8.99
N ASP A 32 -10.71 4.87 -9.48
CA ASP A 32 -10.41 3.68 -10.28
C ASP A 32 -10.41 2.41 -9.39
N PRO A 33 -11.33 1.45 -9.62
CA PRO A 33 -11.37 0.21 -8.85
C PRO A 33 -10.07 -0.61 -8.93
N SER A 34 -9.34 -0.53 -10.05
CA SER A 34 -8.06 -1.23 -10.20
C SER A 34 -6.98 -0.61 -9.32
N LEU A 35 -6.94 0.72 -9.23
CA LEU A 35 -6.00 1.43 -8.37
C LEU A 35 -6.30 1.16 -6.90
N ILE A 36 -7.58 1.21 -6.51
CA ILE A 36 -8.02 0.92 -5.14
C ILE A 36 -7.61 -0.51 -4.74
N ALA A 37 -7.84 -1.50 -5.60
CA ALA A 37 -7.44 -2.88 -5.34
C ALA A 37 -5.91 -3.03 -5.20
N HIS A 38 -5.14 -2.31 -6.02
CA HIS A 38 -3.68 -2.30 -5.92
C HIS A 38 -3.21 -1.70 -4.60
N ALA A 39 -3.75 -0.53 -4.23
CA ALA A 39 -3.41 0.19 -3.02
C ALA A 39 -3.71 -0.62 -1.75
N LEU A 40 -4.85 -1.31 -1.72
CA LEU A 40 -5.19 -2.26 -0.65
C LEU A 40 -4.15 -3.38 -0.53
N GLY A 41 -3.71 -3.93 -1.66
CA GLY A 41 -2.67 -4.96 -1.69
C GLY A 41 -1.33 -4.46 -1.17
N ASP A 42 -0.94 -3.23 -1.51
CA ASP A 42 0.32 -2.62 -1.05
C ASP A 42 0.29 -2.30 0.44
N VAL A 43 -0.84 -1.77 0.95
CA VAL A 43 -1.03 -1.55 2.40
C VAL A 43 -0.99 -2.88 3.15
N ALA A 44 -1.70 -3.91 2.68
CA ALA A 44 -1.67 -5.23 3.29
C ALA A 44 -0.25 -5.83 3.31
N ARG A 45 0.53 -5.63 2.24
CA ARG A 45 1.93 -6.06 2.17
C ARG A 45 2.83 -5.30 3.14
N SER A 46 2.60 -3.99 3.32
CA SER A 46 3.35 -3.15 4.26
C SER A 46 3.14 -3.53 5.73
N ILE A 47 1.98 -4.12 6.07
CA ILE A 47 1.64 -4.64 7.40
C ILE A 47 2.18 -6.07 7.60
N GLY A 48 2.26 -6.83 6.50
CA GLY A 48 2.64 -8.23 6.49
C GLY A 48 1.43 -9.15 6.38
N MET A 49 1.41 -9.99 5.35
CA MET A 49 0.22 -10.77 4.97
C MET A 49 -0.21 -11.79 6.04
N THR A 50 0.72 -12.29 6.86
CA THR A 50 0.39 -13.16 8.00
C THR A 50 -0.42 -12.41 9.06
N THR A 51 -0.02 -11.18 9.38
CA THR A 51 -0.76 -10.33 10.33
C THR A 51 -2.14 -10.01 9.77
N VAL A 52 -2.21 -9.61 8.50
CA VAL A 52 -3.48 -9.30 7.82
C VAL A 52 -4.43 -10.49 7.83
N ALA A 53 -3.95 -11.69 7.46
CA ALA A 53 -4.77 -12.90 7.46
C ALA A 53 -5.31 -13.23 8.86
N LYS A 54 -4.45 -13.13 9.88
CA LYS A 54 -4.82 -13.36 11.29
C LYS A 54 -5.92 -12.39 11.74
N GLU A 55 -5.75 -11.09 11.50
CA GLU A 55 -6.72 -10.07 11.92
C GLU A 55 -8.04 -10.16 11.13
N ALA A 56 -7.98 -10.58 9.86
CA ALA A 56 -9.15 -10.81 9.04
C ALA A 56 -9.87 -12.14 9.33
N GLY A 57 -9.33 -12.98 10.22
CA GLY A 57 -9.92 -14.28 10.56
C GLY A 57 -9.88 -15.31 9.43
N ILE A 58 -8.93 -15.16 8.49
CA ILE A 58 -8.74 -16.07 7.36
C ILE A 58 -7.41 -16.81 7.47
N THR A 59 -7.37 -18.04 6.97
CA THR A 59 -6.12 -18.77 6.76
C THR A 59 -5.40 -18.26 5.52
N ARG A 60 -4.06 -18.15 5.59
CA ARG A 60 -3.18 -17.70 4.50
C ARG A 60 -3.29 -18.57 3.25
#